data_AF-A0A8B6Y3R3-F1
#
_entry.id   AF-A0A8B6Y3R3-F1
#
_cell.length_a   1.000
_cell.length_b   1.000
_cell.length_c   1.000
_cell.angle_alpha   90.00
_cell.angle_beta   90.00
_cell.angle_gamma   90.00
#
_symmetry.space_group_name_H-M   'P 1'
#
loop_
_entity.id
_entity.type
_entity.pdbx_description
1 polymer ?
#
loop_
_entity_poly.entity_id
_entity_poly.type
_entity_poly.pdbx_seq_one_letter_code
_entity_poly.pdbx_strand_id
1 'polypeptide(L)'
;MSSVESVEQLHLSEDYTICDNLFPMRKSGPKRKISLEQEFLLIMMRLRLGLLIEDLAFRFCISAGTVSQIIITWVILLSKELDSLILWPSRNTIRATMPNCFKRLYPKVRTIIDCSEIFFETSSALDVQACMWSDYKHHATVKFLIAITPNGAISWLSPLYGGRASAIFIVRNSGFLDILEPYDQVMADRGFKIRTDLAYKQCTLCIPPSAVKGIQMSKEEVRETSNIAN
;
A
#
# COMPACT_ATOMS: atom_id res chain seq x y z
N MET A 1 -0.11 76.51 4.21
CA MET A 1 0.89 76.29 5.28
C MET A 1 0.42 75.08 6.06
N SER A 2 1.08 73.94 6.16
CA SER A 2 2.31 73.36 5.60
C SER A 2 2.18 71.88 5.99
N SER A 3 2.10 70.97 5.01
CA SER A 3 3.19 70.04 4.70
C SER A 3 3.29 68.86 5.66
N VAL A 4 2.97 67.72 5.08
CA VAL A 4 3.08 66.34 5.54
C VAL A 4 4.51 65.82 5.27
N GLU A 5 4.91 64.83 6.08
CA GLU A 5 5.93 63.79 5.82
C GLU A 5 7.43 64.12 5.67
N SER A 6 8.21 63.31 6.39
CA SER A 6 9.53 62.87 5.97
C SER A 6 9.77 61.44 6.48
N VAL A 7 9.72 60.45 5.58
CA VAL A 7 10.42 59.18 5.76
C VAL A 7 11.16 58.89 4.46
N GLU A 8 12.46 58.61 4.60
CA GLU A 8 13.49 58.51 3.57
C GLU A 8 13.17 57.59 2.40
N GLN A 9 13.44 58.10 1.18
CA GLN A 9 13.71 57.32 -0.01
C GLN A 9 15.20 56.97 -0.08
N LEU A 10 15.53 55.75 -0.50
CA LEU A 10 16.79 55.47 -1.21
C LEU A 10 16.57 54.40 -2.29
N HIS A 11 16.91 54.82 -3.51
CA HIS A 11 16.81 54.19 -4.81
C HIS A 11 17.29 52.72 -4.90
N LEU A 12 16.52 51.90 -5.62
CA LEU A 12 17.04 50.79 -6.41
C LEU A 12 16.46 50.87 -7.84
N SER A 13 17.37 50.73 -8.79
CA SER A 13 17.26 51.05 -10.22
C SER A 13 16.30 50.16 -11.01
N GLU A 14 15.59 50.78 -11.94
CA GLU A 14 14.90 50.15 -13.08
C GLU A 14 15.93 49.41 -13.95
N ASP A 15 15.92 48.08 -13.95
CA ASP A 15 16.42 47.21 -15.03
C ASP A 15 16.33 45.72 -14.62
N TYR A 16 15.11 45.19 -14.48
CA TYR A 16 14.90 43.74 -14.40
C TYR A 16 13.70 43.33 -15.25
N THR A 17 13.82 43.55 -16.56
CA THR A 17 12.97 42.88 -17.55
C THR A 17 13.25 41.39 -17.45
N ILE A 18 12.35 40.66 -16.78
CA ILE A 18 12.41 39.20 -16.71
C ILE A 18 12.31 38.67 -18.14
N CYS A 19 13.42 38.09 -18.63
CA CYS A 19 13.44 37.35 -19.87
C CYS A 19 12.56 36.10 -19.71
N ASP A 20 11.29 36.22 -20.07
CA ASP A 20 10.48 35.07 -20.48
C ASP A 20 11.25 34.33 -21.60
N ASN A 21 11.32 33.00 -21.50
CA ASN A 21 11.79 32.03 -22.52
C ASN A 21 13.18 31.36 -22.34
N LEU A 22 13.55 30.91 -21.13
CA LEU A 22 14.73 30.03 -20.94
C LEU A 22 14.44 28.51 -21.00
N PHE A 23 13.21 28.08 -21.28
CA PHE A 23 12.91 26.67 -21.55
C PHE A 23 12.00 26.54 -22.77
N PRO A 24 12.34 25.70 -23.77
CA PRO A 24 11.42 25.42 -24.87
C PRO A 24 10.14 24.83 -24.29
N MET A 25 9.01 25.54 -24.48
CA MET A 25 7.71 25.04 -24.05
C MET A 25 7.49 23.66 -24.67
N ARG A 26 7.49 22.62 -23.84
CA ARG A 26 6.95 21.32 -24.23
C ARG A 26 5.57 21.56 -24.83
N LYS A 27 5.32 21.06 -26.05
CA LYS A 27 3.98 21.11 -26.67
C LYS A 27 2.95 20.74 -25.62
N SER A 28 2.11 21.70 -25.22
CA SER A 28 1.09 21.47 -24.22
C SER A 28 0.14 20.41 -24.77
N GLY A 29 -0.10 19.35 -24.00
CA GLY A 29 -1.09 18.35 -24.36
C GLY A 29 -2.48 18.98 -24.56
N PRO A 30 -3.46 18.21 -25.06
CA PRO A 30 -4.84 18.67 -25.20
C PRO A 30 -5.33 19.35 -23.91
N LYS A 31 -6.12 20.42 -24.05
CA LYS A 31 -6.71 21.09 -22.89
C LYS A 31 -7.53 20.11 -22.06
N ARG A 32 -7.40 20.19 -20.73
CA ARG A 32 -8.21 19.40 -19.80
C ARG A 32 -9.69 19.74 -19.97
N LYS A 33 -10.55 18.72 -19.91
CA LYS A 33 -12.01 18.88 -20.06
C LYS A 33 -12.71 19.28 -18.76
N ILE A 34 -12.10 18.95 -17.62
CA ILE A 34 -12.57 19.26 -16.27
C ILE A 34 -11.41 19.78 -15.43
N SER A 35 -11.71 20.42 -14.29
CA SER A 35 -10.68 20.97 -13.40
C SER A 35 -9.92 19.87 -12.65
N LEU A 36 -8.75 20.20 -12.08
CA LEU A 36 -7.97 19.24 -11.30
C LEU A 36 -8.72 18.76 -10.05
N GLU A 37 -9.49 19.64 -9.41
CA GLU A 37 -10.32 19.33 -8.24
C GLU A 37 -11.43 18.33 -8.61
N GLN A 38 -12.02 18.49 -9.81
CA GLN A 38 -13.02 17.55 -10.32
C GLN A 38 -12.39 16.20 -10.65
N GLU A 39 -11.22 16.17 -11.29
CA GLU A 39 -10.49 14.93 -11.54
C GLU A 39 -10.11 14.23 -10.23
N PHE A 40 -9.66 14.99 -9.21
CA PHE A 40 -9.33 14.46 -7.89
C PHE A 40 -10.56 13.87 -7.20
N LEU A 41 -11.69 14.59 -7.22
CA LEU A 41 -12.94 14.06 -6.68
C LEU A 41 -13.36 12.78 -7.41
N LEU A 42 -13.24 12.74 -8.73
CA LEU A 42 -13.56 11.57 -9.55
C LEU A 42 -12.75 10.34 -9.10
N ILE A 43 -11.43 10.48 -8.94
CA ILE A 43 -10.60 9.34 -8.51
C ILE A 43 -10.92 8.92 -7.07
N MET A 44 -11.18 9.87 -6.16
CA MET A 44 -11.58 9.55 -4.79
C MET A 44 -12.91 8.79 -4.75
N MET A 45 -13.89 9.17 -5.58
CA MET A 45 -15.15 8.45 -5.71
C MET A 45 -14.93 7.04 -6.26
N ARG A 46 -14.09 6.87 -7.30
CA ARG A 46 -13.77 5.55 -7.86
C ARG A 46 -13.10 4.65 -6.82
N LEU A 47 -12.11 5.14 -6.08
CA LEU A 47 -11.37 4.35 -5.08
C LEU A 47 -12.21 4.03 -3.84
N ARG A 48 -13.04 4.98 -3.37
CA ARG A 48 -13.82 4.81 -2.14
C ARG A 48 -15.08 3.97 -2.33
N LEU A 49 -15.73 4.11 -3.49
CA LEU A 49 -17.07 3.56 -3.76
C LEU A 49 -17.09 2.50 -4.88
N GLY A 50 -16.05 2.40 -5.71
CA GLY A 50 -16.01 1.44 -6.81
C GLY A 50 -16.96 1.75 -7.98
N LEU A 51 -17.39 3.00 -8.15
CA LEU A 51 -18.37 3.40 -9.18
C LEU A 51 -17.91 3.08 -10.60
N LEU A 52 -18.82 2.61 -11.45
CA LEU A 52 -18.56 2.28 -12.85
C LEU A 52 -18.05 3.50 -13.65
N ILE A 53 -17.26 3.24 -14.70
CA ILE A 53 -16.70 4.30 -15.55
C ILE A 53 -17.82 5.10 -16.21
N GLU A 54 -18.91 4.43 -16.60
CA GLU A 54 -20.09 5.02 -17.23
C GLU A 54 -20.85 5.95 -16.27
N ASP A 55 -20.97 5.57 -14.99
CA ASP A 55 -21.59 6.41 -13.97
C ASP A 55 -20.75 7.67 -13.69
N LEU A 56 -19.43 7.52 -13.59
CA LEU A 56 -18.53 8.68 -13.46
C LEU A 56 -18.57 9.57 -14.71
N ALA A 57 -18.64 9.00 -15.91
CA ALA A 57 -18.76 9.74 -17.16
C ALA A 57 -20.02 10.61 -17.18
N PHE A 58 -21.15 10.03 -16.75
CA PHE A 58 -22.42 10.74 -16.61
C PHE A 58 -22.34 11.87 -15.58
N ARG A 59 -21.81 11.61 -14.37
CA ARG A 59 -21.73 12.60 -13.28
C ARG A 59 -20.88 13.82 -13.62
N PHE A 60 -19.78 13.61 -14.34
CA PHE A 60 -18.82 14.66 -14.67
C PHE A 60 -19.03 15.23 -16.09
N CYS A 61 -20.08 14.81 -16.80
CA CYS A 61 -20.42 15.26 -18.16
C CYS A 61 -19.25 15.13 -19.15
N ILE A 62 -18.49 14.03 -19.06
CA ILE A 62 -17.35 13.72 -19.93
C ILE A 62 -17.50 12.31 -20.52
N SER A 63 -16.73 11.99 -21.56
CA SER A 63 -16.80 10.65 -22.15
C SER A 63 -16.18 9.58 -21.25
N ALA A 64 -16.67 8.33 -21.32
CA ALA A 64 -16.10 7.18 -20.61
C ALA A 64 -14.59 6.99 -20.90
N GLY A 65 -14.16 7.23 -22.14
CA GLY A 65 -12.74 7.23 -22.50
C GLY A 65 -11.94 8.31 -21.77
N THR A 66 -12.51 9.49 -21.54
CA THR A 66 -11.85 10.55 -20.76
C THR A 66 -11.71 10.13 -19.29
N VAL A 67 -12.77 9.56 -18.71
CA VAL A 67 -12.76 9.03 -17.33
C VAL A 67 -11.67 7.96 -17.18
N SER A 68 -11.58 7.01 -18.11
CA SER A 68 -10.57 5.95 -18.09
C SER A 68 -9.14 6.53 -18.08
N GLN A 69 -8.85 7.52 -18.93
CA GLN A 69 -7.55 8.17 -18.95
C GLN A 69 -7.23 8.94 -17.67
N ILE A 70 -8.23 9.62 -17.08
CA ILE A 70 -8.09 10.29 -15.79
C ILE A 70 -7.77 9.27 -14.71
N ILE A 71 -8.52 8.16 -14.62
CA ILE A 71 -8.27 7.10 -13.62
C ILE A 71 -6.84 6.57 -13.75
N ILE A 72 -6.38 6.21 -14.95
CA ILE A 72 -5.02 5.69 -15.16
C ILE A 72 -3.97 6.71 -14.69
N THR A 73 -4.12 7.96 -15.13
CA THR A 73 -3.17 9.04 -14.81
C THR A 73 -3.10 9.27 -13.30
N TRP A 74 -4.25 9.37 -12.64
CA TRP A 74 -4.32 9.65 -11.21
C TRP A 74 -3.90 8.46 -10.35
N VAL A 75 -4.21 7.21 -10.74
CA VAL A 75 -3.72 6.04 -10.00
C VAL A 75 -2.20 5.97 -10.05
N ILE A 76 -1.58 6.23 -11.21
CA ILE A 76 -0.11 6.28 -11.33
C ILE A 76 0.47 7.41 -10.50
N LEU A 77 -0.15 8.61 -10.52
CA LEU A 77 0.28 9.74 -9.71
C LEU A 77 0.19 9.44 -8.22
N LEU A 78 -0.99 9.03 -7.74
CA LEU A 78 -1.23 8.69 -6.34
C LEU A 78 -0.29 7.57 -5.88
N SER A 79 -0.06 6.55 -6.70
CA SER A 79 0.89 5.48 -6.39
C SER A 79 2.30 6.02 -6.14
N LYS A 80 2.75 7.04 -6.90
CA LYS A 80 4.07 7.65 -6.70
C LYS A 80 4.12 8.53 -5.46
N GLU A 81 3.10 9.36 -5.25
CA GLU A 81 3.07 10.29 -4.12
C GLU A 81 2.92 9.55 -2.79
N LEU A 82 2.12 8.48 -2.75
CA LEU A 82 1.85 7.71 -1.54
C LEU A 82 2.93 6.65 -1.22
N ASP A 83 3.83 6.33 -2.17
CA ASP A 83 4.90 5.35 -1.96
C ASP A 83 5.78 5.71 -0.75
N SER A 84 6.05 7.00 -0.57
CA SER A 84 6.83 7.54 0.53
C SER A 84 6.23 7.29 1.93
N LEU A 85 4.94 6.93 2.02
CA LEU A 85 4.27 6.61 3.28
C LEU A 85 4.50 5.17 3.73
N ILE A 86 4.95 4.29 2.83
CA ILE A 86 5.22 2.88 3.12
C ILE A 86 6.69 2.74 3.48
N LEU A 87 6.98 2.90 4.77
CA LEU A 87 8.34 2.87 5.28
C LEU A 87 8.57 1.60 6.09
N TRP A 88 9.77 1.02 5.95
CA TRP A 88 10.26 0.01 6.88
C TRP A 88 10.92 0.71 8.09
N PRO A 89 10.25 0.81 9.25
CA PRO A 89 10.75 1.66 10.36
C PRO A 89 11.98 1.05 11.03
N SER A 90 12.73 1.78 11.87
CA SER A 90 13.77 1.12 12.69
C SER A 90 13.16 0.26 13.81
N ARG A 91 13.93 -0.66 14.40
CA ARG A 91 13.51 -1.40 15.62
C ARG A 91 13.18 -0.49 16.79
N ASN A 92 13.96 0.58 16.95
CA ASN A 92 13.75 1.56 18.02
C ASN A 92 12.40 2.26 17.83
N THR A 93 12.08 2.63 16.59
CA THR A 93 10.78 3.22 16.24
C THR A 93 9.64 2.26 16.58
N ILE A 94 9.73 0.98 16.20
CA ILE A 94 8.70 -0.02 16.53
C ILE A 94 8.53 -0.18 18.03
N ARG A 95 9.63 -0.32 18.79
CA ARG A 95 9.56 -0.48 20.25
C ARG A 95 8.94 0.75 20.93
N ALA A 96 9.24 1.94 20.42
CA ALA A 96 8.67 3.19 20.93
C ALA A 96 7.16 3.28 20.66
N THR A 97 6.71 2.93 19.44
CA THR A 97 5.30 3.05 19.03
C THR A 97 4.45 1.80 19.33
N MET A 98 5.05 0.72 19.82
CA MET A 98 4.35 -0.55 20.07
C MET A 98 3.22 -0.39 21.10
N PRO A 99 2.00 -0.85 20.78
CA PRO A 99 0.88 -0.85 21.73
C PRO A 99 1.15 -1.73 22.96
N ASN A 100 0.54 -1.39 24.10
CA ASN A 100 0.77 -2.10 25.37
C ASN A 100 0.36 -3.58 25.32
N CYS A 101 -0.66 -3.94 24.54
CA CYS A 101 -1.06 -5.33 24.34
C CYS A 101 0.06 -6.16 23.69
N PHE A 102 0.70 -5.63 22.66
CA PHE A 102 1.86 -6.24 22.01
C PHE A 102 3.09 -6.25 22.93
N LYS A 103 3.38 -5.15 23.64
CA LYS A 103 4.52 -5.12 24.60
C LYS A 103 4.43 -6.24 25.64
N ARG A 104 3.22 -6.56 26.09
CA ARG A 104 2.98 -7.59 27.11
C ARG A 104 3.08 -9.02 26.56
N LEU A 105 2.49 -9.28 25.39
CA LEU A 105 2.34 -10.64 24.86
C LEU A 105 3.40 -10.99 23.81
N TYR A 106 3.80 -10.01 23.01
CA TYR A 106 4.59 -10.17 21.79
C TYR A 106 5.67 -9.08 21.64
N PRO A 107 6.55 -8.85 22.63
CA PRO A 107 7.47 -7.71 22.67
C PRO A 107 8.54 -7.73 21.56
N LYS A 108 8.74 -8.87 20.91
CA LYS A 108 9.74 -9.04 19.84
C LYS A 108 9.14 -8.86 18.45
N VAL A 109 7.81 -8.82 18.30
CA VAL A 109 7.17 -8.72 16.99
C VAL A 109 7.58 -7.42 16.32
N ARG A 110 8.22 -7.59 15.18
CA ARG A 110 8.74 -6.54 14.33
C ARG A 110 7.70 -6.14 13.29
N THR A 111 7.07 -7.13 12.68
CA THR A 111 6.09 -6.98 11.61
C THR A 111 5.05 -8.09 11.69
N ILE A 112 3.84 -7.79 11.24
CA ILE A 112 2.73 -8.72 11.06
C ILE A 112 2.49 -8.80 9.56
N ILE A 113 2.40 -10.00 9.00
CA ILE A 113 2.19 -10.21 7.57
C ILE A 113 0.91 -10.96 7.28
N ASP A 114 0.27 -10.61 6.17
CA ASP A 114 -0.85 -11.36 5.60
C ASP A 114 -0.90 -11.23 4.07
N CYS A 115 -1.53 -12.20 3.41
CA CYS A 115 -1.82 -12.15 1.99
C CYS A 115 -3.25 -11.64 1.75
N SER A 116 -3.36 -10.46 1.14
CA SER A 116 -4.64 -9.91 0.72
C SER A 116 -4.96 -10.32 -0.71
N GLU A 117 -6.24 -10.57 -1.00
CA GLU A 117 -6.76 -10.88 -2.34
C GLU A 117 -7.79 -9.85 -2.79
N ILE A 118 -7.68 -9.40 -4.04
CA ILE A 118 -8.63 -8.49 -4.69
C ILE A 118 -9.27 -9.22 -5.86
N PHE A 119 -10.59 -9.16 -5.97
CA PHE A 119 -11.31 -9.70 -7.12
C PHE A 119 -10.89 -8.99 -8.41
N PHE A 120 -10.71 -9.79 -9.45
CA PHE A 120 -10.31 -9.31 -10.76
C PHE A 120 -11.30 -9.79 -11.81
N GLU A 121 -11.42 -9.05 -12.91
CA GLU A 121 -12.24 -9.47 -14.04
C GLU A 121 -11.68 -10.76 -14.65
N THR A 122 -12.56 -11.68 -14.99
CA THR A 122 -12.17 -12.95 -15.60
C THR A 122 -11.68 -12.71 -17.02
N SER A 123 -10.38 -12.92 -17.23
CA SER A 123 -9.77 -12.83 -18.57
C SER A 123 -10.33 -13.90 -19.50
N SER A 124 -10.47 -13.58 -20.78
CA SER A 124 -10.81 -14.54 -21.84
C SER A 124 -9.63 -15.45 -22.21
N ALA A 125 -8.40 -15.03 -21.87
CA ALA A 125 -7.20 -15.82 -22.08
C ALA A 125 -7.08 -16.89 -20.98
N LEU A 126 -7.10 -18.17 -21.38
CA LEU A 126 -7.17 -19.32 -20.47
C LEU A 126 -5.96 -19.46 -19.55
N ASP A 127 -4.77 -19.09 -20.04
CA ASP A 127 -3.54 -19.06 -19.27
C ASP A 127 -3.60 -18.01 -18.16
N VAL A 128 -4.04 -16.79 -18.49
CA VAL A 128 -4.24 -15.70 -17.51
C VAL A 128 -5.31 -16.10 -16.50
N GLN A 129 -6.43 -16.67 -16.97
CA GLN A 129 -7.50 -17.15 -16.10
C GLN A 129 -6.98 -18.20 -15.11
N ALA A 130 -6.20 -19.19 -15.58
CA ALA A 130 -5.64 -20.24 -14.74
C ALA A 130 -4.63 -19.70 -13.72
N CYS A 131 -3.86 -18.66 -14.05
CA CYS A 131 -2.95 -17.99 -13.11
C CYS A 131 -3.70 -17.18 -12.04
N MET A 132 -4.80 -16.53 -12.43
CA MET A 132 -5.57 -15.64 -11.57
C MET A 132 -6.59 -16.39 -10.71
N TRP A 133 -6.90 -17.64 -11.01
CA TRP A 133 -7.88 -18.43 -10.27
C TRP A 133 -7.46 -18.65 -8.81
N SER A 134 -8.31 -18.24 -7.87
CA SER A 134 -8.18 -18.53 -6.45
C SER A 134 -9.18 -19.60 -6.05
N ASP A 135 -8.67 -20.77 -5.66
CA ASP A 135 -9.51 -21.85 -5.13
C ASP A 135 -10.23 -21.45 -3.84
N TYR A 136 -9.63 -20.54 -3.06
CA TYR A 136 -10.22 -20.05 -1.82
C TYR A 136 -11.40 -19.10 -2.05
N LYS A 137 -11.33 -18.24 -3.06
CA LYS A 137 -12.39 -17.28 -3.39
C LYS A 137 -13.36 -17.79 -4.47
N HIS A 138 -13.04 -18.90 -5.12
CA HIS A 138 -13.76 -19.44 -6.28
C HIS A 138 -13.96 -18.38 -7.39
N HIS A 139 -12.94 -17.55 -7.61
CA HIS A 139 -12.97 -16.47 -8.60
C HIS A 139 -11.55 -16.12 -9.06
N ALA A 140 -11.45 -15.39 -10.19
CA ALA A 140 -10.22 -14.72 -10.57
C ALA A 140 -9.88 -13.60 -9.55
N THR A 141 -8.68 -13.66 -8.98
CA THR A 141 -8.16 -12.68 -8.02
C THR A 141 -6.71 -12.34 -8.33
N VAL A 142 -6.27 -11.17 -7.89
CA VAL A 142 -4.86 -10.86 -7.65
C VAL A 142 -4.58 -10.95 -6.16
N LYS A 143 -3.36 -11.34 -5.81
CA LYS A 143 -2.89 -11.52 -4.44
C LYS A 143 -1.61 -10.72 -4.22
N PHE A 144 -1.44 -10.19 -3.01
CA PHE A 144 -0.20 -9.55 -2.59
C PHE A 144 0.01 -9.75 -1.10
N LEU A 145 1.27 -9.75 -0.69
CA LEU A 145 1.69 -9.78 0.70
C LEU A 145 1.74 -8.33 1.21
N ILE A 146 1.07 -8.09 2.33
CA ILE A 146 1.14 -6.82 3.06
C ILE A 146 1.81 -7.08 4.41
N ALA A 147 2.73 -6.19 4.78
CA ALA A 147 3.37 -6.20 6.08
C ALA A 147 2.99 -4.93 6.84
N ILE A 148 2.44 -5.09 8.04
CA ILE A 148 2.10 -3.99 8.94
C ILE A 148 2.95 -4.04 10.21
N THR A 149 3.19 -2.87 10.79
CA THR A 149 3.81 -2.74 12.11
C THR A 149 2.82 -3.15 13.22
N PRO A 150 3.29 -3.44 14.45
CA PRO A 150 2.41 -3.71 15.59
C PRO A 150 1.44 -2.58 15.94
N ASN A 151 1.71 -1.33 15.53
CA ASN A 151 0.79 -0.20 15.68
C ASN A 151 -0.14 0.00 14.47
N GLY A 152 -0.13 -0.89 13.49
CA GLY A 152 -1.08 -0.92 12.36
C GLY A 152 -0.67 -0.10 11.14
N ALA A 153 0.52 0.48 11.10
CA ALA A 153 1.01 1.19 9.93
C ALA A 153 1.46 0.19 8.85
N ILE A 154 1.13 0.46 7.59
CA ILE A 154 1.65 -0.32 6.46
C ILE A 154 3.15 -0.04 6.35
N SER A 155 3.95 -1.09 6.38
CA SER A 155 5.41 -1.00 6.39
C SER A 155 6.08 -1.56 5.15
N TRP A 156 5.38 -2.42 4.41
CA TRP A 156 5.89 -3.01 3.17
C TRP A 156 4.76 -3.67 2.36
N LEU A 157 4.89 -3.69 1.02
CA LEU A 157 4.00 -4.36 0.08
C LEU A 157 4.81 -5.14 -0.96
N SER A 158 4.32 -6.33 -1.34
CA SER A 158 4.90 -7.09 -2.45
C SER A 158 4.43 -6.61 -3.82
N PRO A 159 5.09 -7.04 -4.91
CA PRO A 159 4.46 -7.10 -6.23
C PRO A 159 3.14 -7.90 -6.21
N LEU A 160 2.32 -7.72 -7.25
CA LEU A 160 1.09 -8.48 -7.44
C LEU A 160 1.39 -9.88 -7.99
N TYR A 161 0.64 -10.87 -7.51
CA TYR A 161 0.66 -12.25 -7.95
C TYR A 161 -0.74 -12.69 -8.37
N GLY A 162 -0.85 -13.67 -9.26
CA GLY A 162 -2.15 -14.28 -9.55
C GLY A 162 -2.73 -15.02 -8.33
N GLY A 163 -4.05 -15.11 -8.23
CA GLY A 163 -4.77 -15.72 -7.11
C GLY A 163 -4.32 -17.14 -6.75
N ARG A 164 -3.79 -17.88 -7.73
CA ARG A 164 -3.27 -19.24 -7.56
C ARG A 164 -1.97 -19.30 -6.74
N ALA A 165 -1.22 -18.20 -6.65
CA ALA A 165 0.03 -18.16 -5.90
C ALA A 165 -0.21 -18.43 -4.40
N SER A 166 0.60 -19.30 -3.82
CA SER A 166 0.54 -19.58 -2.39
C SER A 166 1.24 -18.48 -1.57
N ALA A 167 0.75 -18.24 -0.35
CA ALA A 167 1.36 -17.23 0.53
C ALA A 167 2.85 -17.49 0.78
N ILE A 168 3.25 -18.76 0.92
CA ILE A 168 4.64 -19.18 1.09
C ILE A 168 5.48 -18.85 -0.15
N PHE A 169 4.95 -19.09 -1.35
CA PHE A 169 5.63 -18.74 -2.59
C PHE A 169 5.85 -17.23 -2.68
N ILE A 170 4.83 -16.43 -2.34
CA ILE A 170 4.92 -14.97 -2.37
C ILE A 170 6.00 -14.48 -1.39
N VAL A 171 6.03 -14.99 -0.15
CA VAL A 171 7.07 -14.62 0.84
C VAL A 171 8.48 -14.87 0.29
N ARG A 172 8.70 -16.01 -0.38
CA ARG A 172 10.01 -16.40 -0.92
C ARG A 172 10.42 -15.60 -2.15
N ASN A 173 9.47 -15.18 -2.98
CA ASN A 173 9.75 -14.56 -4.27
C ASN A 173 9.71 -13.02 -4.24
N SER A 174 8.99 -12.44 -3.28
CA SER A 174 8.67 -11.01 -3.29
C SER A 174 9.75 -10.07 -2.75
N GLY A 175 10.85 -10.61 -2.23
CA GLY A 175 11.92 -9.82 -1.58
C GLY A 175 11.64 -9.50 -0.10
N PHE A 176 10.51 -9.94 0.47
CA PHE A 176 10.20 -9.72 1.88
C PHE A 176 11.27 -10.27 2.84
N LEU A 177 11.88 -11.41 2.53
CA LEU A 177 12.92 -12.00 3.39
C LEU A 177 14.22 -11.19 3.42
N ASP A 178 14.43 -10.30 2.45
CA ASP A 178 15.68 -9.55 2.30
C ASP A 178 15.70 -8.25 3.10
N ILE A 179 14.53 -7.74 3.51
CA ILE A 179 14.40 -6.55 4.37
C ILE A 179 14.43 -6.89 5.87
N LEU A 180 14.37 -8.18 6.22
CA LEU A 180 14.38 -8.62 7.61
C LEU A 180 15.79 -8.55 8.19
N GLU A 181 15.87 -8.11 9.45
CA GLU A 181 17.13 -8.04 10.18
C GLU A 181 17.24 -9.22 11.17
N PRO A 182 18.44 -9.76 11.43
CA PRO A 182 18.66 -10.84 12.39
C PRO A 182 18.00 -10.58 13.75
N TYR A 183 17.28 -11.57 14.29
CA TYR A 183 16.50 -11.49 15.53
C TYR A 183 15.12 -10.80 15.43
N ASP A 184 14.69 -10.42 14.23
CA ASP A 184 13.30 -10.00 14.03
C ASP A 184 12.32 -11.17 14.29
N GLN A 185 11.16 -10.84 14.85
CA GLN A 185 10.04 -11.77 14.94
C GLN A 185 8.93 -11.33 13.99
N VAL A 186 8.57 -12.23 13.08
CA VAL A 186 7.47 -12.06 12.13
C VAL A 186 6.23 -12.73 12.72
N MET A 187 5.14 -11.99 12.83
CA MET A 187 3.84 -12.53 13.18
C MET A 187 3.02 -12.77 11.90
N ALA A 188 2.30 -13.88 11.83
CA ALA A 188 1.49 -14.20 10.66
C ALA A 188 0.33 -15.13 11.03
N ASP A 189 -0.53 -15.37 10.05
CA ASP A 189 -1.56 -16.39 10.15
C ASP A 189 -0.99 -17.82 10.16
N ARG A 190 -1.79 -18.76 10.68
CA ARG A 190 -1.40 -20.18 10.86
C ARG A 190 -0.91 -20.83 9.55
N GLY A 191 -1.39 -20.38 8.39
CA GLY A 191 -1.03 -20.89 7.07
C GLY A 191 0.40 -20.58 6.62
N PHE A 192 1.08 -19.61 7.25
CA PHE A 192 2.44 -19.20 6.89
C PHE A 192 3.49 -20.17 7.45
N LYS A 193 3.67 -21.33 6.81
CA LYS A 193 4.68 -22.33 7.20
C LYS A 193 6.10 -21.94 6.73
N ILE A 194 6.60 -20.79 7.19
CA ILE A 194 7.87 -20.17 6.77
C ILE A 194 8.95 -20.18 7.87
N ARG A 195 8.83 -21.07 8.86
CA ARG A 195 9.77 -21.13 10.01
C ARG A 195 11.22 -21.31 9.56
N THR A 196 11.47 -22.22 8.62
CA THR A 196 12.80 -22.50 8.10
C THR A 196 13.35 -21.33 7.30
N ASP A 197 12.52 -20.70 6.47
CA ASP A 197 12.90 -19.53 5.67
C ASP A 197 13.38 -18.37 6.58
N LEU A 198 12.66 -18.12 7.68
CA LEU A 198 13.03 -17.10 8.67
C LEU A 198 14.27 -17.49 9.47
N ALA A 199 14.43 -18.77 9.82
CA ALA A 199 15.59 -19.24 10.57
C ALA A 199 16.91 -18.99 9.81
N TYR A 200 16.92 -19.13 8.47
CA TYR A 200 18.08 -18.78 7.64
C TYR A 200 18.49 -17.30 7.75
N LYS A 201 17.54 -16.42 8.07
CA LYS A 201 17.77 -14.98 8.32
C LYS A 201 17.95 -14.68 9.82
N GLN A 202 18.14 -15.69 10.67
CA GLN A 202 18.18 -15.58 12.14
C GLN A 202 16.91 -14.93 12.74
N CYS A 203 15.78 -15.03 12.03
CA CYS A 203 14.49 -14.50 12.43
C CYS A 203 13.61 -15.60 13.02
N THR A 204 12.55 -15.20 13.73
CA THR A 204 11.60 -16.13 14.36
C THR A 204 10.18 -15.91 13.87
N LEU A 205 9.38 -16.99 13.89
CA LEU A 205 7.98 -16.95 13.47
C LEU A 205 7.05 -17.08 14.68
N CYS A 206 6.11 -16.15 14.80
CA CYS A 206 4.97 -16.18 15.72
C CYS A 206 3.68 -16.42 14.92
N ILE A 207 3.09 -17.61 15.06
CA ILE A 207 1.79 -17.96 14.44
C ILE A 207 0.95 -18.72 15.47
N PRO A 208 -0.38 -18.76 15.35
CA PRO A 208 -1.21 -19.60 16.19
C PRO A 208 -0.74 -21.07 16.14
N PRO A 209 -0.66 -21.77 17.29
CA PRO A 209 -0.29 -23.18 17.31
C PRO A 209 -1.25 -23.99 16.43
N SER A 210 -0.73 -25.05 15.81
CA SER A 210 -1.49 -25.91 14.89
C SER A 210 -1.91 -27.18 15.62
N ALA A 211 -3.19 -27.55 15.53
CA ALA A 211 -3.63 -28.85 16.00
C ALA A 211 -2.95 -29.97 15.18
N VAL A 212 -2.37 -30.96 15.86
CA VAL A 212 -1.90 -32.18 15.20
C VAL A 212 -3.14 -33.03 14.87
N LYS A 213 -3.19 -33.58 13.65
CA LYS A 213 -4.34 -34.38 13.20
C LYS A 213 -4.59 -35.53 14.18
N GLY A 214 -5.78 -35.56 14.78
CA GLY A 214 -6.18 -36.58 15.76
C GLY A 214 -5.78 -36.31 17.21
N ILE A 215 -5.16 -35.15 17.51
CA ILE A 215 -4.80 -34.75 18.88
C ILE A 215 -5.50 -33.43 19.20
N GLN A 216 -6.22 -33.41 20.32
CA GLN A 216 -6.87 -32.21 20.84
C GLN A 216 -5.81 -31.21 21.33
N MET A 217 -5.97 -29.93 20.97
CA MET A 217 -5.09 -28.87 21.46
C MET A 217 -5.16 -28.76 22.99
N SER A 218 -4.02 -28.55 23.61
CA SER A 218 -3.93 -28.23 25.04
C SER A 218 -4.62 -26.91 25.37
N LYS A 219 -4.96 -26.70 26.65
CA LYS A 219 -5.58 -25.43 27.11
C LYS A 219 -4.65 -24.24 26.82
N GLU A 220 -3.35 -24.46 26.93
CA GLU A 220 -2.29 -23.49 26.65
C GLU A 220 -2.27 -23.11 25.17
N GLU A 221 -2.31 -24.09 24.25
CA GLU A 221 -2.36 -23.85 22.81
C GLU A 221 -3.66 -23.18 22.36
N VAL A 222 -4.79 -23.52 22.99
CA VAL A 222 -6.07 -22.83 22.76
C VAL A 222 -5.98 -21.37 23.18
N ARG A 223 -5.40 -21.10 24.35
CA ARG A 223 -5.20 -19.73 24.85
C ARG A 223 -4.24 -18.93 23.96
N GLU A 224 -3.15 -19.53 23.51
CA GLU A 224 -2.21 -18.90 22.58
C GLU A 224 -2.87 -18.60 21.23
N THR A 225 -3.68 -19.54 20.71
CA THR A 225 -4.49 -19.29 19.51
C THR A 225 -5.40 -18.10 19.72
N SER A 226 -6.11 -18.02 20.85
CA SER A 226 -6.98 -16.88 21.14
C SER A 226 -6.24 -15.56 21.28
N ASN A 227 -5.01 -15.54 21.81
CA ASN A 227 -4.25 -14.30 21.97
C ASN A 227 -3.68 -13.77 20.64
N ILE A 228 -3.49 -14.64 19.65
CA ILE A 228 -2.96 -14.27 18.33
C ILE A 228 -4.09 -13.99 17.34
N ALA A 229 -5.18 -14.78 17.39
CA ALA A 229 -6.24 -14.74 16.39
C ALA A 229 -7.48 -13.93 16.77
N ASN A 230 -7.67 -13.58 18.05
CA ASN A 230 -8.82 -12.79 18.55
C ASN A 230 -8.35 -11.55 19.31
#